data_AF-A0A1A0U6I5-F1
#
_entry.id   AF-A0A1A0U6I5-F1
#
_cell.length_a   1.000
_cell.length_b   1.000
_cell.length_c   1.000
_cell.angle_alpha   90.00
_cell.angle_beta   90.00
_cell.angle_gamma   90.00
#
_symmetry.space_group_name_H-M   'P 1'
#
loop_
_entity.id
_entity.type
_entity.pdbx_description
1 polymer ?
#
loop_
_entity_poly.entity_id
_entity_poly.type
_entity_poly.pdbx_seq_one_letter_code
_entity_poly.pdbx_strand_id
1 'polypeptide(L)'
;MMNSTAIWIVVAAAAVLVILVVVVALSRMRRRRRQRQAEEIREQAKLETAKVERREALAQETAAKARAAQAEAEAKAAEAARLQERAANHQSEVAASREQLQEQFKRADELHPEAAAKPAGEHDDPNAVRSSESHEPTTDAETVGHDTYRGTPG
;
A
#
# COMPACT_ATOMS: atom_id res chain seq x y z
N MET A 1 -56.16 67.58 51.33
CA MET A 1 -56.09 66.80 50.07
C MET A 1 -54.63 66.43 49.75
N MET A 2 -53.86 65.91 50.72
CA MET A 2 -52.42 65.58 50.56
C MET A 2 -52.11 64.08 50.72
N ASN A 3 -53.14 63.28 50.95
CA ASN A 3 -53.09 61.85 51.23
C ASN A 3 -53.22 60.99 49.96
N SER A 4 -54.11 61.35 49.01
CA SER A 4 -54.30 60.57 47.78
C SER A 4 -53.07 60.57 46.87
N THR A 5 -52.37 61.71 46.73
CA THR A 5 -51.15 61.80 45.90
C THR A 5 -50.00 61.01 46.51
N ALA A 6 -49.82 61.07 47.83
CA ALA A 6 -48.79 60.29 48.53
C ALA A 6 -49.01 58.77 48.38
N ILE A 7 -50.26 58.31 48.48
CA ILE A 7 -50.61 56.89 48.28
C ILE A 7 -50.28 56.44 46.86
N TRP A 8 -50.62 57.22 45.82
CA TRP A 8 -50.29 56.88 44.44
C TRP A 8 -48.79 56.83 44.17
N ILE A 9 -48.00 57.70 44.80
CA ILE A 9 -46.53 57.68 44.69
C ILE A 9 -45.96 56.39 45.31
N VAL A 10 -46.46 55.98 46.48
CA VAL A 10 -46.03 54.72 47.12
C VAL A 10 -46.42 53.51 46.28
N VAL A 11 -47.62 53.50 45.70
CA VAL A 11 -48.07 52.42 44.81
C VAL A 11 -47.22 52.36 43.53
N ALA A 12 -46.89 53.51 42.93
CA ALA A 12 -46.02 53.58 41.77
C ALA A 12 -44.59 53.09 42.10
N ALA A 13 -44.04 53.51 43.25
CA ALA A 13 -42.74 53.04 43.71
C ALA A 13 -42.73 51.52 43.97
N ALA A 14 -43.78 50.98 44.59
CA ALA A 14 -43.92 49.54 44.81
C ALA A 14 -44.03 48.77 43.49
N ALA A 15 -44.79 49.28 42.50
CA ALA A 15 -44.89 48.67 41.19
C ALA A 15 -43.52 48.62 40.46
N VAL A 16 -42.75 49.70 40.52
CA VAL A 16 -41.39 49.75 39.96
C VAL A 16 -40.47 48.73 40.65
N LEU A 17 -40.57 48.60 41.98
CA LEU A 17 -39.80 47.63 42.76
C LEU A 17 -40.13 46.19 42.37
N VAL A 18 -41.42 45.87 42.20
CA VAL A 18 -41.88 44.55 41.74
C VAL A 18 -41.36 44.25 40.33
N ILE A 19 -41.43 45.22 39.41
CA ILE A 19 -40.91 45.06 38.05
C ILE A 19 -39.40 44.77 38.08
N LEU A 20 -38.64 45.49 38.90
CA LEU A 20 -37.19 45.29 39.07
C LEU A 20 -36.87 43.85 39.53
N VAL A 21 -37.60 43.34 40.52
CA VAL A 21 -37.43 41.97 41.02
C VAL A 21 -37.72 40.93 39.93
N VAL A 22 -38.80 41.12 39.17
CA VAL A 22 -39.19 40.22 38.07
C VAL A 22 -38.13 40.20 36.96
N VAL A 23 -37.62 41.36 36.56
CA VAL A 23 -36.57 41.47 35.53
C VAL A 23 -35.29 40.76 35.96
N VAL A 24 -34.86 40.94 37.21
CA VAL A 24 -33.66 40.28 37.75
C VAL A 24 -33.85 38.76 37.81
N ALA A 25 -35.01 38.27 38.26
CA ALA A 25 -35.31 36.84 38.34
C ALA A 25 -35.27 36.16 36.96
N LEU A 26 -35.91 36.78 35.95
CA LEU A 26 -35.92 36.28 34.58
C LEU A 26 -34.52 36.26 33.95
N SER A 27 -33.71 37.30 34.21
CA SER A 27 -32.33 37.37 33.71
C SER A 27 -31.45 36.27 34.30
N ARG A 28 -31.62 35.97 35.59
CA ARG A 28 -30.87 34.93 36.31
C ARG A 28 -31.21 33.53 35.79
N MET A 29 -32.48 33.28 35.49
CA MET A 29 -32.94 32.00 34.92
C MET A 29 -32.42 31.77 33.50
N ARG A 30 -32.38 32.82 32.66
CA ARG A 30 -31.79 32.75 31.32
C ARG A 30 -30.28 32.50 31.35
N ARG A 31 -29.54 33.12 32.28
CA ARG A 31 -28.09 32.90 32.45
C ARG A 31 -27.76 31.44 32.83
N ARG A 32 -28.53 30.82 33.72
CA ARG A 32 -28.31 29.42 34.10
C ARG A 32 -28.55 28.44 32.94
N ARG A 33 -29.51 28.70 32.06
CA ARG A 33 -29.74 27.87 30.85
C ARG A 33 -28.60 28.00 29.84
N ARG A 34 -28.05 29.21 29.66
CA ARG A 34 -26.90 29.45 28.75
C ARG A 34 -25.61 28.76 29.24
N GLN A 35 -25.41 28.64 30.55
CA GLN A 35 -24.25 27.93 31.11
C GLN A 35 -24.29 26.43 30.81
N ARG A 36 -25.47 25.80 30.93
CA ARG A 36 -25.63 24.36 30.62
C ARG A 36 -25.41 24.04 29.14
N GLN A 37 -25.91 24.89 28.24
CA GLN A 37 -25.68 24.73 26.81
C GLN A 37 -24.20 24.85 26.43
N ALA A 38 -23.42 25.69 27.14
CA ALA A 38 -21.99 25.80 26.91
C ALA A 38 -21.21 24.54 27.34
N GLU A 39 -21.67 23.84 28.38
CA GLU A 39 -21.09 22.57 28.81
C GLU A 39 -21.43 21.44 27.85
N GLU A 40 -22.69 21.35 27.39
CA GLU A 40 -23.11 20.36 26.39
C GLU A 40 -22.36 20.52 25.05
N ILE A 41 -22.16 21.76 24.58
CA ILE A 41 -21.38 22.03 23.37
C ILE A 41 -19.90 21.63 23.58
N ARG A 42 -19.35 21.84 24.77
CA ARG A 42 -17.96 21.42 25.08
C ARG A 42 -17.82 19.90 25.10
N GLU A 43 -18.80 19.17 25.63
CA GLU A 43 -18.76 17.70 25.60
C GLU A 43 -18.94 17.14 24.19
N GLN A 44 -19.87 17.70 23.41
CA GLN A 44 -20.04 17.31 22.00
C GLN A 44 -18.79 17.60 21.18
N ALA A 45 -18.18 18.78 21.37
CA ALA A 45 -16.92 19.12 20.71
C ALA A 45 -15.80 18.13 21.06
N LYS A 46 -15.65 17.73 22.33
CA LYS A 46 -14.64 16.72 22.72
C LYS A 46 -14.85 15.37 22.04
N LEU A 47 -16.10 14.91 21.93
CA LEU A 47 -16.42 13.64 21.27
C LEU A 47 -16.16 13.70 19.76
N GLU A 48 -16.46 14.83 19.12
CA GLU A 48 -16.15 15.04 17.71
C GLU A 48 -14.65 15.16 17.46
N THR A 49 -13.92 15.89 18.29
CA THR A 49 -12.46 16.00 18.23
C THR A 49 -11.81 14.62 18.37
N ALA A 50 -12.21 13.80 19.34
CA ALA A 50 -11.67 12.44 19.50
C ALA A 50 -11.92 11.54 18.27
N LYS A 51 -13.07 11.70 17.59
CA LYS A 51 -13.37 10.98 16.34
C LYS A 51 -12.49 11.47 15.18
N VAL A 52 -12.25 12.78 15.08
CA VAL A 52 -11.39 13.37 14.06
C VAL A 52 -9.94 12.95 14.28
N GLU A 53 -9.43 13.05 15.51
CA GLU A 53 -8.07 12.61 15.88
C GLU A 53 -7.85 11.14 15.56
N ARG A 54 -8.83 10.25 15.85
CA ARG A 54 -8.73 8.83 15.49
C ARG A 54 -8.64 8.62 13.98
N ARG A 55 -9.43 9.36 13.19
CA ARG A 55 -9.39 9.28 11.72
C ARG A 55 -8.07 9.82 11.18
N GLU A 56 -7.57 10.91 11.76
CA GLU A 56 -6.29 11.49 11.42
C GLU A 56 -5.14 10.53 11.71
N ALA A 57 -5.14 9.88 12.87
CA ALA A 57 -4.15 8.86 13.23
C ALA A 57 -4.15 7.69 12.23
N LEU A 58 -5.33 7.18 11.85
CA LEU A 58 -5.45 6.12 10.84
C LEU A 58 -4.96 6.57 9.45
N ALA A 59 -5.23 7.82 9.07
CA ALA A 59 -4.76 8.38 7.82
C ALA A 59 -3.23 8.53 7.82
N GLN A 60 -2.65 9.03 8.91
CA GLN A 60 -1.20 9.14 9.09
C GLN A 60 -0.52 7.76 9.09
N GLU A 61 -1.10 6.77 9.77
CA GLU A 61 -0.62 5.38 9.76
C GLU A 61 -0.65 4.81 8.33
N THR A 62 -1.75 5.00 7.61
CA THR A 62 -1.89 4.53 6.23
C THR A 62 -0.88 5.21 5.31
N ALA A 63 -0.69 6.52 5.46
CA ALA A 63 0.29 7.27 4.68
C ALA A 63 1.73 6.81 4.98
N ALA A 64 2.06 6.55 6.24
CA ALA A 64 3.36 6.01 6.64
C ALA A 64 3.58 4.60 6.06
N LYS A 65 2.57 3.74 6.14
CA LYS A 65 2.61 2.39 5.57
C LYS A 65 2.78 2.41 4.04
N ALA A 66 2.09 3.31 3.35
CA ALA A 66 2.24 3.50 1.91
C ALA A 66 3.67 3.91 1.54
N ARG A 67 4.27 4.87 2.28
CA ARG A 67 5.66 5.28 2.06
C ARG A 67 6.65 4.15 2.32
N ALA A 68 6.43 3.34 3.35
CA ALA A 68 7.27 2.18 3.63
C ALA A 68 7.20 1.13 2.50
N ALA A 69 5.99 0.79 2.05
CA ALA A 69 5.80 -0.14 0.93
C ALA A 69 6.43 0.37 -0.37
N GLN A 70 6.34 1.68 -0.63
CA GLN A 70 7.00 2.30 -1.78
C GLN A 70 8.54 2.18 -1.68
N ALA A 71 9.12 2.50 -0.52
CA ALA A 71 10.56 2.39 -0.32
C ALA A 71 11.07 0.94 -0.49
N GLU A 72 10.31 -0.05 -0.02
CA GLU A 72 10.63 -1.46 -0.24
C GLU A 72 10.56 -1.86 -1.73
N ALA A 73 9.57 -1.36 -2.45
CA ALA A 73 9.44 -1.60 -3.89
C ALA A 73 10.60 -0.97 -4.68
N GLU A 74 10.98 0.26 -4.34
CA GLU A 74 12.13 0.95 -4.93
C GLU A 74 13.43 0.21 -4.65
N ALA A 75 13.63 -0.29 -3.42
CA ALA A 75 14.80 -1.10 -3.07
C ALA A 75 14.87 -2.40 -3.91
N LYS A 76 13.75 -3.11 -4.05
CA LYS A 76 13.67 -4.31 -4.90
C LYS A 76 13.92 -4.01 -6.37
N ALA A 77 13.39 -2.89 -6.88
CA ALA A 77 13.63 -2.47 -8.25
C ALA A 77 15.10 -2.15 -8.49
N ALA A 78 15.77 -1.49 -7.54
CA ALA A 78 17.20 -1.23 -7.61
C ALA A 78 18.02 -2.52 -7.59
N GLU A 79 17.66 -3.50 -6.76
CA GLU A 79 18.32 -4.80 -6.73
C GLU A 79 18.15 -5.56 -8.06
N ALA A 80 16.93 -5.57 -8.60
CA ALA A 80 16.66 -6.16 -9.91
C ALA A 80 17.48 -5.51 -11.02
N ALA A 81 17.57 -4.17 -11.02
CA ALA A 81 18.41 -3.43 -11.97
C ALA A 81 19.89 -3.83 -11.85
N ARG A 82 20.41 -4.03 -10.64
CA ARG A 82 21.78 -4.51 -10.42
C ARG A 82 22.02 -5.92 -10.92
N LEU A 83 21.02 -6.79 -10.82
CA LEU A 83 21.12 -8.16 -11.34
C LEU A 83 21.07 -8.16 -12.87
N GLN A 84 20.21 -7.33 -13.46
CA GLN A 84 20.13 -7.14 -14.91
C GLN A 84 21.42 -6.55 -15.48
N GLU A 85 22.01 -5.56 -14.82
CA GLU A 85 23.31 -4.99 -15.20
C GLU A 85 24.42 -6.06 -15.21
N ARG A 86 24.46 -6.91 -14.17
CA ARG A 86 25.40 -8.06 -14.11
C ARG A 86 25.16 -9.06 -15.24
N ALA A 87 23.91 -9.39 -15.52
CA ALA A 87 23.56 -10.29 -16.61
C ALA A 87 23.95 -9.71 -17.98
N ALA A 88 23.71 -8.42 -18.21
CA ALA A 88 24.12 -7.73 -19.42
C ALA A 88 25.65 -7.74 -19.60
N ASN A 89 26.40 -7.45 -18.53
CA ASN A 89 27.86 -7.49 -18.55
C ASN A 89 28.37 -8.90 -18.93
N HIS A 90 27.84 -9.95 -18.32
CA HIS A 90 28.22 -11.32 -18.67
C HIS A 90 27.87 -11.69 -20.12
N GLN A 91 26.73 -11.24 -20.63
CA GLN A 91 26.39 -11.45 -22.05
C GLN A 91 27.37 -10.74 -22.98
N SER A 92 27.78 -9.50 -22.66
CA SER A 92 28.79 -8.77 -23.41
C SER A 92 30.15 -9.46 -23.37
N GLU A 93 30.58 -9.97 -22.23
CA GLU A 93 31.82 -10.75 -22.08
C GLU A 93 31.82 -12.03 -22.93
N VAL A 94 30.70 -12.77 -22.94
CA VAL A 94 30.55 -13.96 -23.77
C VAL A 94 30.56 -13.61 -25.25
N ALA A 95 29.89 -12.53 -25.64
CA ALA A 95 29.90 -12.06 -27.03
C ALA A 95 31.32 -11.69 -27.49
N ALA A 96 32.07 -10.94 -26.67
CA ALA A 96 33.46 -10.59 -26.95
C ALA A 96 34.37 -11.83 -27.04
N SER A 97 34.17 -12.81 -26.14
CA SER A 97 34.94 -14.06 -26.16
C SER A 97 34.67 -14.89 -27.43
N ARG A 98 33.42 -14.94 -27.90
CA ARG A 98 33.06 -15.59 -29.17
C ARG A 98 33.71 -14.92 -30.36
N GLU A 99 33.74 -13.59 -30.39
CA GLU A 99 34.38 -12.83 -31.46
C GLU A 99 35.89 -13.10 -31.50
N GLN A 100 36.57 -13.10 -30.34
CA GLN A 100 37.98 -13.46 -30.25
C GLN A 100 38.26 -14.90 -30.71
N LEU A 101 37.41 -15.87 -30.35
CA LEU A 101 37.55 -17.24 -30.83
C LEU A 101 37.38 -17.32 -32.35
N GLN A 102 36.40 -16.62 -32.91
CA GLN A 102 36.17 -16.58 -34.36
C GLN A 102 37.38 -15.99 -35.11
N GLU A 103 38.01 -14.96 -34.57
CA GLU A 103 39.24 -14.39 -35.13
C GLU A 103 40.41 -15.38 -35.07
N GLN A 104 40.55 -16.13 -33.98
CA GLN A 104 41.60 -17.15 -33.86
C GLN A 104 41.39 -18.30 -34.85
N PHE A 105 40.16 -18.78 -35.02
CA PHE A 105 39.85 -19.79 -36.04
C PHE A 105 40.18 -19.29 -37.44
N LYS A 106 39.78 -18.07 -37.80
CA LYS A 106 40.15 -17.47 -39.10
C LYS A 106 41.66 -17.42 -39.31
N ARG A 107 42.42 -17.00 -38.29
CA ARG A 107 43.89 -16.96 -38.38
C ARG A 107 44.51 -18.35 -38.51
N ALA A 108 43.95 -19.36 -37.83
CA ALA A 108 44.40 -20.73 -37.97
C ALA A 108 44.14 -21.28 -39.38
N ASP A 109 42.96 -21.00 -39.94
CA ASP A 109 42.59 -21.40 -41.31
C ASP A 109 43.48 -20.72 -42.36
N GLU A 110 43.85 -19.45 -42.17
CA GLU A 110 44.81 -18.73 -43.02
C GLU A 110 46.21 -19.37 -43.02
N LEU A 111 46.63 -19.94 -41.88
CA LEU A 111 47.93 -20.59 -41.73
C LEU A 111 47.97 -22.02 -42.29
N HIS A 112 46.84 -22.73 -42.32
CA HIS A 112 46.72 -24.10 -42.82
C HIS A 112 45.71 -24.22 -43.99
N PRO A 113 46.01 -23.64 -45.17
CA PRO A 113 45.11 -23.70 -46.32
C PRO A 113 44.92 -25.11 -46.91
N GLU A 114 45.78 -26.08 -46.57
CA GLU A 114 45.72 -27.45 -47.10
C GLU A 114 44.59 -28.33 -46.51
N ALA A 115 43.94 -27.91 -45.41
CA ALA A 115 42.83 -28.68 -44.81
C ALA A 115 41.45 -28.40 -45.48
N ALA A 116 41.33 -27.31 -46.23
CA ALA A 116 40.09 -26.95 -46.95
C ALA A 116 39.91 -27.71 -48.28
N ALA A 117 40.90 -28.51 -48.71
CA ALA A 117 40.89 -29.25 -49.96
C ALA A 117 40.62 -30.76 -49.78
N LYS A 118 39.71 -31.15 -48.88
CA LYS A 118 39.11 -32.49 -48.92
C LYS A 118 37.61 -32.38 -49.22
N PRO A 119 37.11 -33.10 -50.24
CA PRO A 119 35.76 -32.91 -50.75
C PRO A 119 34.72 -33.38 -49.74
N ALA A 120 33.62 -32.63 -49.68
CA ALA A 120 32.35 -33.07 -49.14
C ALA A 120 31.97 -34.42 -49.77
N GLY A 121 32.01 -35.48 -48.97
CA GLY A 121 31.74 -36.82 -49.45
C GLY A 121 31.92 -37.82 -48.34
N GLU A 122 31.01 -37.83 -47.37
CA GLU A 122 30.63 -39.07 -46.71
C GLU A 122 29.20 -38.93 -46.16
N HIS A 123 28.39 -39.93 -46.49
CA HIS A 123 26.96 -40.01 -46.25
C HIS A 123 26.62 -39.95 -44.75
N ASP A 124 25.69 -39.07 -44.37
CA ASP A 124 24.95 -39.21 -43.12
C ASP A 124 23.53 -39.71 -43.47
N ASP A 125 23.36 -41.01 -43.37
CA ASP A 125 22.12 -41.74 -43.61
C ASP A 125 21.16 -41.51 -42.42
N PRO A 126 20.01 -40.85 -42.59
CA PRO A 126 19.11 -40.54 -41.47
C PRO A 126 18.34 -41.75 -40.92
N ASN A 127 18.66 -42.98 -41.36
CA ASN A 127 17.90 -44.18 -40.98
C ASN A 127 18.71 -45.28 -40.29
N ALA A 128 19.93 -44.98 -39.82
CA ALA A 128 20.70 -45.91 -39.00
C ALA A 128 20.21 -45.93 -37.53
N VAL A 129 19.15 -46.73 -37.32
CA VAL A 129 18.96 -47.57 -36.12
C VAL A 129 18.44 -46.86 -34.86
N ARG A 130 17.11 -46.72 -34.85
CA ARG A 130 16.26 -47.23 -33.76
C ARG A 130 16.74 -48.64 -33.39
N SER A 131 17.41 -48.80 -32.24
CA SER A 131 17.29 -49.94 -31.30
C SER A 131 18.50 -50.03 -30.38
N SER A 132 18.40 -49.43 -29.20
CA SER A 132 18.81 -50.08 -27.97
C SER A 132 18.28 -49.32 -26.75
N GLU A 133 17.44 -50.03 -25.99
CA GLU A 133 17.42 -49.98 -24.53
C GLU A 133 16.67 -48.82 -23.84
N SER A 134 15.34 -48.83 -23.97
CA SER A 134 14.47 -48.34 -22.88
C SER A 134 14.66 -49.25 -21.67
N HIS A 135 15.52 -48.84 -20.73
CA HIS A 135 15.54 -49.38 -19.38
C HIS A 135 14.36 -48.78 -18.60
N GLU A 136 13.48 -49.68 -18.17
CA GLU A 136 12.36 -49.45 -17.26
C GLU A 136 12.88 -49.47 -15.82
N PRO A 137 12.72 -48.40 -15.02
CA PRO A 137 12.67 -48.53 -13.59
C PRO A 137 11.19 -48.50 -13.17
N THR A 138 10.64 -49.67 -12.89
CA THR A 138 9.49 -49.76 -12.00
C THR A 138 9.94 -49.27 -10.63
N THR A 139 9.33 -48.19 -10.15
CA THR A 139 9.36 -47.89 -8.72
C THR A 139 7.99 -47.34 -8.35
N ASP A 140 7.22 -48.24 -7.77
CA ASP A 140 5.98 -47.98 -7.07
C ASP A 140 6.22 -46.95 -5.95
N ALA A 141 5.42 -45.88 -5.92
CA ALA A 141 5.00 -45.20 -4.68
C ALA A 141 3.95 -44.11 -4.98
N GLU A 142 2.68 -44.52 -4.92
CA GLU A 142 1.66 -43.86 -4.10
C GLU A 142 1.47 -42.33 -4.28
N THR A 143 0.80 -41.92 -5.35
CA THR A 143 0.10 -40.62 -5.37
C THR A 143 -1.21 -40.74 -4.62
N VAL A 144 -1.20 -40.27 -3.39
CA VAL A 144 -2.38 -39.93 -2.58
C VAL A 144 -3.29 -39.00 -3.38
N GLY A 145 -4.41 -39.53 -3.84
CA GLY A 145 -5.55 -38.72 -4.26
C GLY A 145 -6.16 -38.09 -3.02
N HIS A 146 -5.95 -36.79 -2.81
CA HIS A 146 -6.70 -36.05 -1.81
C HIS A 146 -7.81 -35.27 -2.48
N ASP A 147 -8.98 -35.55 -1.93
CA ASP A 147 -10.30 -35.27 -2.43
C ASP A 147 -10.63 -33.78 -2.46
N THR A 148 -11.61 -33.49 -3.30
CA THR A 148 -12.30 -32.22 -3.48
C THR A 148 -12.77 -31.60 -2.15
N TYR A 149 -12.34 -30.36 -1.85
CA TYR A 149 -13.00 -29.52 -0.84
C TYR A 149 -13.80 -28.39 -1.51
N ARG A 150 -15.12 -28.61 -1.48
CA ARG A 150 -16.21 -27.71 -1.82
C ARG A 150 -16.38 -26.65 -0.72
N GLY A 151 -15.98 -25.42 -0.99
CA GLY A 151 -16.27 -24.25 -0.14
C GLY A 151 -17.42 -23.42 -0.72
N THR A 152 -18.53 -23.33 0.01
CA THR A 152 -19.68 -22.45 -0.23
C THR A 152 -19.34 -20.98 0.08
N PRO A 153 -19.76 -20.00 -0.74
CA PRO A 153 -19.79 -18.60 -0.31
C PRO A 153 -21.03 -18.35 0.57
N GLY A 154 -20.80 -17.78 1.76
CA GLY A 154 -21.85 -17.14 2.57
C GLY A 154 -22.10 -15.71 2.13
#